data_AF-A0AA37HDX7-F1
#
_entry.id   AF-A0AA37HDX7-F1
#
_cell.length_a   1.000
_cell.length_b   1.000
_cell.length_c   1.000
_cell.angle_alpha   90.00
_cell.angle_beta   90.00
_cell.angle_gamma   90.00
#
_symmetry.space_group_name_H-M   'P 1'
#
loop_
_entity.id
_entity.type
_entity.pdbx_description
1 polymer ?
#
loop_
_entity_poly.entity_id
_entity_poly.type
_entity_poly.pdbx_seq_one_letter_code
_entity_poly.pdbx_strand_id
1 'polypeptide(L)'
;MQQSQAPAKFPVPFGNSAGPSYIRDVPQESQVGINDGAASLETGFPPKNFQPVGSGGVPPFGQDMNGILKRITQWSRWQAAGATNLWDSAFATAIGGYPRGAVLGSTTPGLLWVSVADNNLTNPDGINADGWRAVLTDAAVPSTALVRAGADTSGTANQIVIPAVAPALNGLQNYQVFEIIPNVSVTGSTTVRLASYEPIPLKRRDGGDLQNGDAPVGQPFLAVFLNGVLRSLGMRPSEIVALINSSIASNTTIYNTLSQVIGTSFFYSNLGAVPDVVRDIGASADTNTIIGEVNIPAGYINLFATVTVAVGQIAPTTAAGYQVNVWLSEAGGAWQRLEWSDATKPDGLITIQLSRSAFRGIDKTKAYRVRSTIWKNADSGAATPPQSSLQVQALKI
;
A
#
# COMPACT_ATOMS: atom_id res chain seq x y z
N MET A 1 39.88 14.38 27.98
CA MET A 1 39.33 15.17 29.10
C MET A 1 37.94 14.63 29.41
N GLN A 2 37.59 14.48 30.68
CA GLN A 2 36.27 14.03 31.10
C GLN A 2 35.33 15.23 31.27
N GLN A 3 34.03 15.06 31.02
CA GLN A 3 33.03 16.14 31.20
C GLN A 3 33.02 16.68 32.64
N SER A 4 33.29 15.83 33.63
CA SER A 4 33.45 16.20 35.04
C SER A 4 34.62 17.15 35.31
N GLN A 5 35.55 17.29 34.36
CA GLN A 5 36.71 18.18 34.45
C GLN A 5 36.48 19.53 33.74
N ALA A 6 35.22 19.85 33.39
CA ALA A 6 34.90 21.12 32.77
C ALA A 6 35.29 22.29 33.69
N PRO A 7 36.05 23.29 33.19
CA PRO A 7 36.44 24.44 33.99
C PRO A 7 35.23 25.30 34.38
N ALA A 8 35.41 26.15 35.40
CA ALA A 8 34.40 27.13 35.78
C ALA A 8 34.09 28.07 34.60
N LYS A 9 32.79 28.29 34.34
CA LYS A 9 32.32 29.21 33.29
C LYS A 9 32.56 30.66 33.73
N PHE A 10 32.63 31.59 32.78
CA PHE A 10 32.67 33.03 33.07
C PHE A 10 31.23 33.59 33.16
N PRO A 11 30.64 33.76 34.37
CA PRO A 11 29.32 34.38 34.49
C PRO A 11 29.37 35.88 34.14
N VAL A 12 30.49 36.53 34.44
CA VAL A 12 30.74 37.95 34.20
C VAL A 12 32.02 38.10 33.36
N PRO A 13 31.99 38.84 32.24
CA PRO A 13 33.19 39.14 31.47
C PRO A 13 34.22 39.91 32.29
N PHE A 14 35.50 39.69 31.99
CA PHE A 14 36.57 40.46 32.59
C PHE A 14 36.42 41.95 32.26
N GLY A 15 36.67 42.84 33.22
CA GLY A 15 36.54 44.29 33.01
C GLY A 15 35.12 44.76 32.64
N ASN A 16 34.06 43.98 32.94
CA ASN A 16 32.68 44.31 32.55
C ASN A 16 32.22 45.69 33.03
N SER A 17 32.67 46.10 34.23
CA SER A 17 32.35 47.39 34.85
C SER A 17 33.56 48.34 34.93
N ALA A 18 34.63 48.09 34.16
CA ALA A 18 35.78 48.97 34.13
C ALA A 18 35.39 50.33 33.50
N GLY A 19 35.84 51.43 34.13
CA GLY A 19 35.62 52.77 33.58
C GLY A 19 36.36 52.96 32.24
N PRO A 20 35.92 53.91 31.39
CA PRO A 20 36.45 54.09 30.02
C PRO A 20 37.95 54.41 29.98
N SER A 21 38.52 54.98 31.05
CA SER A 21 39.97 55.21 31.15
C SER A 21 40.79 53.96 31.47
N TYR A 22 40.15 52.83 31.81
CA TYR A 22 40.81 51.61 32.25
C TYR A 22 40.59 50.43 31.29
N ILE A 23 39.84 50.62 30.21
CA ILE A 23 39.58 49.59 29.22
C ILE A 23 39.29 50.24 27.87
N ARG A 24 39.79 49.65 26.78
CA ARG A 24 39.45 50.06 25.42
C ARG A 24 39.41 48.86 24.51
N ASP A 25 38.77 49.00 23.36
CA ASP A 25 38.86 47.99 22.30
C ASP A 25 40.26 48.00 21.70
N VAL A 26 40.84 46.80 21.53
CA VAL A 26 42.15 46.64 20.91
C VAL A 26 42.03 46.89 19.40
N PRO A 27 42.75 47.87 18.84
CA PRO A 27 42.74 48.14 17.41
C PRO A 27 43.11 46.92 16.58
N GLN A 28 42.53 46.78 15.39
CA GLN A 28 42.94 45.72 14.47
C GLN A 28 44.35 46.00 13.92
N GLU A 29 44.52 47.17 13.29
CA GLU A 29 45.76 47.61 12.65
C GLU A 29 46.93 47.72 13.63
N SER A 30 48.11 47.32 13.16
CA SER A 30 49.36 47.43 13.90
C SER A 30 49.58 48.80 14.55
N GLN A 31 49.98 48.80 15.83
CA GLN A 31 50.34 50.02 16.58
C GLN A 31 51.85 50.28 16.63
N VAL A 32 52.65 49.46 15.94
CA VAL A 32 54.12 49.61 15.91
C VAL A 32 54.49 50.96 15.27
N GLY A 33 55.18 51.82 16.02
CA GLY A 33 55.59 53.14 15.55
C GLY A 33 54.47 54.19 15.54
N ILE A 34 53.26 53.85 15.99
CA ILE A 34 52.12 54.78 16.10
C ILE A 34 51.95 55.23 17.54
N ASN A 35 51.73 54.26 18.45
CA ASN A 35 51.56 54.52 19.87
C ASN A 35 52.35 53.50 20.68
N ASP A 36 53.43 53.96 21.30
CA ASP A 36 54.33 53.09 22.05
C ASP A 36 53.59 52.40 23.21
N GLY A 37 53.67 51.08 23.25
CA GLY A 37 53.08 50.26 24.29
C GLY A 37 51.61 49.87 24.10
N ALA A 38 50.96 50.40 23.06
CA ALA A 38 49.61 50.01 22.67
C ALA A 38 49.61 48.70 21.87
N ALA A 39 48.73 47.77 22.20
CA ALA A 39 48.57 46.51 21.47
C ALA A 39 47.68 46.66 20.23
N SER A 40 47.76 45.70 19.31
CA SER A 40 46.82 45.51 18.20
C SER A 40 46.47 44.03 18.01
N LEU A 41 45.46 43.73 17.20
CA LEU A 41 45.11 42.35 16.85
C LEU A 41 46.11 41.74 15.85
N GLU A 42 46.67 42.54 14.94
CA GLU A 42 47.61 42.06 13.93
C GLU A 42 49.00 41.76 14.49
N THR A 43 49.54 42.67 15.31
CA THR A 43 50.93 42.58 15.79
C THR A 43 51.05 42.30 17.29
N GLY A 44 49.93 42.21 18.02
CA GLY A 44 49.96 42.03 19.47
C GLY A 44 50.62 43.22 20.16
N PHE A 45 51.48 42.94 21.15
CA PHE A 45 52.28 43.97 21.81
C PHE A 45 53.47 44.40 20.94
N PRO A 46 53.70 45.71 20.72
CA PRO A 46 54.83 46.21 19.94
C PRO A 46 56.20 45.86 20.57
N PRO A 47 57.30 45.87 19.79
CA PRO A 47 58.64 45.51 20.26
C PRO A 47 59.13 46.28 21.50
N LYS A 48 58.72 47.55 21.65
CA LYS A 48 59.06 48.36 22.83
C LYS A 48 58.51 47.80 24.15
N ASN A 49 57.46 46.97 24.13
CA ASN A 49 56.97 46.28 25.33
C ASN A 49 57.91 45.20 25.84
N PHE A 50 58.84 44.74 25.00
CA PHE A 50 59.78 43.67 25.32
C PHE A 50 61.20 44.19 25.59
N GLN A 51 61.37 45.52 25.68
CA GLN A 51 62.63 46.14 26.03
C GLN A 51 62.64 46.58 27.50
N PRO A 52 63.79 46.57 28.18
CA PRO A 52 63.91 47.16 29.50
C PRO A 52 63.53 48.64 29.46
N VAL A 53 62.82 49.12 30.49
CA VAL A 53 62.45 50.54 30.60
C VAL A 53 63.68 51.45 30.57
N GLY A 54 64.78 51.02 31.19
CA GLY A 54 66.06 51.72 31.16
C GLY A 54 66.73 51.82 29.78
N SER A 55 66.23 51.07 28.78
CA SER A 55 66.69 51.10 27.39
C SER A 55 65.64 51.68 26.44
N GLY A 56 64.62 52.40 26.96
CA GLY A 56 63.56 53.00 26.16
C GLY A 56 62.33 52.11 25.94
N GLY A 57 62.22 50.99 26.67
CA GLY A 57 61.02 50.15 26.65
C GLY A 57 59.81 50.83 27.30
N VAL A 58 58.62 50.50 26.79
CA VAL A 58 57.34 51.08 27.25
C VAL A 58 56.44 49.94 27.75
N PRO A 59 55.93 49.99 28.99
CA PRO A 59 55.06 48.93 29.51
C PRO A 59 53.76 48.75 28.71
N PRO A 60 53.19 47.54 28.69
CA PRO A 60 51.88 47.28 28.07
C PRO A 60 50.78 48.16 28.64
N PHE A 61 49.89 48.65 27.79
CA PHE A 61 48.74 49.41 28.25
C PHE A 61 47.74 48.48 28.94
N GLY A 62 47.47 48.72 30.22
CA GLY A 62 46.49 47.97 30.99
C GLY A 62 45.07 48.04 30.39
N GLN A 63 44.77 49.11 29.66
CA GLN A 63 43.52 49.26 28.91
C GLN A 63 43.37 48.20 27.82
N ASP A 64 44.44 47.86 27.11
CA ASP A 64 44.45 46.83 26.05
C ASP A 64 44.34 45.43 26.63
N MET A 65 45.04 45.18 27.73
CA MET A 65 44.92 43.93 28.49
C MET A 65 43.48 43.71 28.96
N ASN A 66 42.87 44.74 29.55
CA ASN A 66 41.47 44.66 29.96
C ASN A 66 40.54 44.46 28.75
N GLY A 67 40.82 45.13 27.63
CA GLY A 67 40.05 45.02 26.39
C GLY A 67 40.06 43.61 25.80
N ILE A 68 41.24 43.04 25.59
CA ILE A 68 41.37 41.70 25.01
C ILE A 68 40.81 40.62 25.93
N LEU A 69 41.04 40.73 27.25
CA LEU A 69 40.48 39.79 28.23
C LEU A 69 38.95 39.87 28.29
N LYS A 70 38.37 41.08 28.18
CA LYS A 70 36.92 41.25 28.07
C LYS A 70 36.38 40.54 26.83
N ARG A 71 37.00 40.75 25.66
CA ARG A 71 36.59 40.12 24.41
C ARG A 71 36.67 38.59 24.48
N ILE A 72 37.76 38.04 25.02
CA ILE A 72 37.93 36.59 25.19
C ILE A 72 36.87 36.01 26.13
N THR A 73 36.68 36.63 27.31
CA THR A 73 35.72 36.12 28.30
C THR A 73 34.26 36.28 27.86
N GLN A 74 33.94 37.25 27.02
CA GLN A 74 32.63 37.34 26.35
C GLN A 74 32.38 36.14 25.43
N TRP A 75 33.36 35.79 24.58
CA TRP A 75 33.28 34.61 23.72
C TRP A 75 33.20 33.30 24.52
N SER A 76 34.01 33.17 25.56
CA SER A 76 33.96 32.01 26.46
C SER A 76 32.58 31.87 27.12
N ARG A 77 31.96 32.97 27.55
CA ARG A 77 30.61 32.96 28.12
C ARG A 77 29.57 32.55 27.09
N TRP A 78 29.65 33.08 25.87
CA TRP A 78 28.76 32.73 24.76
C TRP A 78 28.80 31.22 24.45
N GLN A 79 30.00 30.67 24.27
CA GLN A 79 30.20 29.24 24.03
C GLN A 79 29.74 28.39 25.21
N ALA A 80 30.03 28.80 26.45
CA ALA A 80 29.65 28.07 27.66
C ALA A 80 28.12 28.04 27.91
N ALA A 81 27.38 28.97 27.29
CA ALA A 81 25.92 28.97 27.26
C ALA A 81 25.34 28.00 26.21
N GLY A 82 26.18 27.38 25.38
CA GLY A 82 25.75 26.48 24.30
C GLY A 82 25.27 27.21 23.04
N ALA A 83 25.55 28.50 22.92
CA ALA A 83 25.11 29.29 21.78
C ALA A 83 25.93 28.95 20.52
N THR A 84 25.24 28.80 19.39
CA THR A 84 25.84 28.64 18.06
C THR A 84 25.92 29.98 17.34
N ASN A 85 26.96 30.17 16.53
CA ASN A 85 27.08 31.38 15.72
C ASN A 85 26.16 31.30 14.52
N LEU A 86 25.52 32.41 14.17
CA LEU A 86 24.83 32.55 12.89
C LEU A 86 25.86 32.84 11.79
N TRP A 87 25.42 32.68 10.53
CA TRP A 87 26.20 33.15 9.40
C TRP A 87 26.34 34.67 9.43
N ASP A 88 27.58 35.15 9.28
CA ASP A 88 27.92 36.58 9.25
C ASP A 88 28.75 36.85 8.00
N SER A 89 28.25 37.74 7.14
CA SER A 89 28.87 38.07 5.86
C SER A 89 30.23 38.73 6.00
N ALA A 90 30.38 39.65 6.96
CA ALA A 90 31.60 40.39 7.20
C ALA A 90 32.68 39.47 7.77
N PHE A 91 32.31 38.61 8.72
CA PHE A 91 33.21 37.62 9.30
C PHE A 91 33.64 36.58 8.26
N ALA A 92 32.69 36.03 7.49
CA ALA A 92 32.99 35.07 6.42
C ALA A 92 34.00 35.67 5.43
N THR A 93 33.79 36.92 5.01
CA THR A 93 34.72 37.62 4.12
C THR A 93 36.09 37.80 4.76
N ALA A 94 36.15 38.21 6.03
CA ALA A 94 37.39 38.46 6.75
C ALA A 94 38.26 37.20 6.95
N ILE A 95 37.64 36.02 7.06
CA ILE A 95 38.37 34.74 7.27
C ILE A 95 38.56 33.93 5.98
N GLY A 96 38.08 34.41 4.83
CA GLY A 96 38.12 33.65 3.57
C GLY A 96 37.05 32.56 3.43
N GLY A 97 35.97 32.65 4.20
CA GLY A 97 34.83 31.74 4.21
C GLY A 97 34.88 30.70 5.32
N TYR A 98 33.73 30.11 5.64
CA TYR A 98 33.64 29.07 6.66
C TYR A 98 34.28 27.77 6.16
N PRO A 99 35.17 27.12 6.93
CA PRO A 99 35.82 25.88 6.51
C PRO A 99 34.86 24.69 6.52
N ARG A 100 35.23 23.59 5.85
CA ARG A 100 34.47 22.34 5.91
C ARG A 100 34.37 21.86 7.37
N GLY A 101 33.17 21.49 7.79
CA GLY A 101 32.88 21.06 9.16
C GLY A 101 32.50 22.19 10.11
N ALA A 102 32.52 23.45 9.68
CA ALA A 102 32.00 24.56 10.48
C ALA A 102 30.52 24.34 10.79
N VAL A 103 30.14 24.50 12.06
CA VAL A 103 28.75 24.37 12.54
C VAL A 103 28.19 25.76 12.82
N LEU A 104 27.09 26.13 12.17
CA LEU A 104 26.38 27.38 12.39
C LEU A 104 24.93 27.12 12.80
N GLY A 105 24.39 28.01 13.62
CA GLY A 105 22.95 28.11 13.83
C GLY A 105 22.26 28.72 12.62
N SER A 106 21.00 28.33 12.42
CA SER A 106 20.09 29.02 11.53
C SER A 106 19.34 30.14 12.27
N THR A 107 18.90 31.12 11.51
CA THR A 107 17.84 32.06 11.89
C THR A 107 16.51 31.36 12.18
N THR A 108 16.32 30.13 11.67
CA THR A 108 15.24 29.22 12.07
C THR A 108 15.61 28.51 13.37
N PRO A 109 14.81 28.64 14.45
CA PRO A 109 15.05 27.96 15.72
C PRO A 109 15.28 26.45 15.57
N GLY A 110 16.27 25.93 16.30
CA GLY A 110 16.63 24.51 16.36
C GLY A 110 17.22 23.90 15.09
N LEU A 111 17.37 24.68 14.00
CA LEU A 111 18.08 24.24 12.81
C LEU A 111 19.58 24.57 12.91
N LEU A 112 20.43 23.59 12.65
CA LEU A 112 21.88 23.74 12.55
C LEU A 112 22.38 23.35 11.16
N TRP A 113 23.32 24.14 10.66
CA TRP A 113 24.02 23.93 9.41
C TRP A 113 25.45 23.44 9.67
N VAL A 114 25.92 22.50 8.85
CA VAL A 114 27.32 22.08 8.79
C VAL A 114 27.85 22.31 7.40
N SER A 115 28.94 23.08 7.28
CA SER A 115 29.59 23.32 6.01
C SER A 115 30.20 22.03 5.47
N VAL A 116 29.97 21.73 4.19
CA VAL A 116 30.55 20.59 3.46
C VAL A 116 31.63 21.04 2.47
N ALA A 117 31.89 22.33 2.38
CA ALA A 117 32.93 22.93 1.54
C ALA A 117 33.88 23.78 2.38
N ASP A 118 35.15 23.86 1.95
CA ASP A 118 36.09 24.83 2.48
C ASP A 118 35.82 26.21 1.88
N ASN A 119 36.19 27.26 2.62
CA ASN A 119 36.04 28.66 2.19
C ASN A 119 34.59 29.01 1.79
N ASN A 120 33.60 28.46 2.50
CA ASN A 120 32.19 28.64 2.17
C ASN A 120 31.71 30.05 2.55
N LEU A 121 31.40 30.86 1.53
CA LEU A 121 30.88 32.22 1.67
C LEU A 121 29.35 32.29 1.55
N THR A 122 28.68 31.20 1.17
CA THR A 122 27.24 31.18 0.96
C THR A 122 26.51 31.28 2.28
N ASN A 123 25.47 32.13 2.36
CA ASN A 123 24.57 32.17 3.50
C ASN A 123 23.64 30.94 3.46
N PRO A 124 23.71 30.00 4.43
CA PRO A 124 22.86 28.82 4.43
C PRO A 124 21.36 29.12 4.60
N ASP A 125 21.00 30.26 5.20
CA ASP A 125 19.62 30.73 5.32
C ASP A 125 19.23 31.71 4.19
N GLY A 126 20.08 31.85 3.17
CA GLY A 126 19.85 32.71 2.03
C GLY A 126 18.95 32.09 0.97
N ILE A 127 19.19 32.46 -0.29
CA ILE A 127 18.43 31.94 -1.45
C ILE A 127 18.68 30.43 -1.64
N ASN A 128 19.91 29.99 -1.39
CA ASN A 128 20.29 28.57 -1.41
C ASN A 128 21.29 28.26 -0.30
N ALA A 129 21.37 26.99 0.07
CA ALA A 129 22.28 26.49 1.11
C ALA A 129 23.49 25.78 0.47
N ASP A 130 24.01 26.31 -0.63
CA ASP A 130 25.10 25.67 -1.36
C ASP A 130 26.33 25.49 -0.46
N GLY A 131 26.87 24.27 -0.44
CA GLY A 131 27.98 23.92 0.44
C GLY A 131 27.60 23.72 1.91
N TRP A 132 26.31 23.65 2.25
CA TRP A 132 25.83 23.37 3.61
C TRP A 132 24.96 22.12 3.69
N ARG A 133 24.98 21.46 4.85
CA ARG A 133 24.12 20.33 5.20
C ARG A 133 23.41 20.62 6.51
N ALA A 134 22.09 20.48 6.57
CA ALA A 134 21.36 20.56 7.83
C ALA A 134 21.65 19.33 8.70
N VAL A 135 21.89 19.53 10.00
CA VAL A 135 22.30 18.45 10.96
C VAL A 135 21.32 18.28 12.11
N LEU A 136 20.81 19.38 12.65
CA LEU A 136 19.60 19.37 13.45
C LEU A 136 18.59 20.13 12.63
N THR A 137 17.43 19.54 12.41
CA THR A 137 16.28 20.22 11.84
C THR A 137 15.24 20.20 12.94
N ASP A 138 14.93 21.35 13.54
CA ASP A 138 13.73 21.46 14.39
C ASP A 138 12.43 21.18 13.59
N ALA A 139 12.56 21.01 12.28
CA ALA A 139 11.53 20.47 11.41
C ALA A 139 11.80 18.99 11.10
N ALA A 140 11.33 18.12 11.99
CA ALA A 140 11.03 16.71 11.75
C ALA A 140 12.22 15.81 11.31
N VAL A 141 12.32 14.62 11.91
CA VAL A 141 12.83 13.42 11.22
C VAL A 141 12.41 13.49 9.75
N PRO A 142 13.26 13.19 8.74
CA PRO A 142 12.82 13.17 7.35
C PRO A 142 11.47 12.49 7.32
N SER A 143 10.47 13.28 6.97
CA SER A 143 9.06 12.93 7.08
C SER A 143 8.73 11.56 6.45
N THR A 144 9.62 11.12 5.56
CA THR A 144 9.68 9.86 4.82
C THR A 144 10.09 8.63 5.65
N ALA A 145 10.64 8.78 6.86
CA ALA A 145 11.16 7.67 7.68
C ALA A 145 10.25 7.26 8.85
N LEU A 146 9.13 7.96 9.08
CA LEU A 146 8.15 7.62 10.12
C LEU A 146 6.83 7.19 9.49
N VAL A 147 6.27 6.09 9.97
CA VAL A 147 4.87 5.73 9.68
C VAL A 147 3.98 6.79 10.33
N ARG A 148 3.10 7.40 9.53
CA ARG A 148 2.14 8.42 9.97
C ARG A 148 0.77 7.78 10.14
N ALA A 149 0.03 8.16 11.17
CA ALA A 149 -1.31 7.61 11.42
C ALA A 149 -2.31 8.72 11.76
N GLY A 150 -3.58 8.42 11.63
CA GLY A 150 -4.66 9.30 12.09
C GLY A 150 -6.01 8.60 11.95
N ALA A 151 -7.00 9.06 12.72
CA ALA A 151 -8.33 8.50 12.67
C ALA A 151 -9.07 8.99 11.42
N ASP A 152 -9.63 8.06 10.65
CA ASP A 152 -10.62 8.38 9.63
C ASP A 152 -11.90 8.89 10.31
N THR A 153 -12.39 10.05 9.87
CA THR A 153 -13.62 10.67 10.37
C THR A 153 -14.75 10.62 9.34
N SER A 154 -14.51 10.05 8.16
CA SER A 154 -15.53 9.97 7.12
C SER A 154 -16.65 9.00 7.51
N GLY A 155 -17.90 9.42 7.29
CA GLY A 155 -19.08 8.55 7.36
C GLY A 155 -19.52 8.00 6.00
N THR A 156 -18.78 8.33 4.92
CA THR A 156 -19.14 8.01 3.54
C THR A 156 -18.26 6.88 3.02
N ALA A 157 -18.87 5.85 2.43
CA ALA A 157 -18.11 4.79 1.78
C ALA A 157 -17.19 5.34 0.67
N ASN A 158 -16.00 4.75 0.53
CA ASN A 158 -14.99 5.11 -0.47
C ASN A 158 -14.40 6.54 -0.36
N GLN A 159 -14.67 7.22 0.75
CA GLN A 159 -14.01 8.45 1.13
C GLN A 159 -13.39 8.25 2.49
N ILE A 160 -12.08 8.39 2.59
CA ILE A 160 -11.35 8.37 3.86
C ILE A 160 -10.89 9.80 4.12
N VAL A 161 -11.15 10.32 5.31
CA VAL A 161 -10.79 11.68 5.70
C VAL A 161 -10.06 11.63 7.03
N ILE A 162 -8.76 11.91 7.01
CA ILE A 162 -7.91 11.92 8.19
C ILE A 162 -7.52 13.38 8.47
N PRO A 163 -8.31 14.13 9.25
CA PRO A 163 -8.13 15.58 9.42
C PRO A 163 -6.88 15.94 10.22
N ALA A 164 -6.40 15.03 11.06
CA ALA A 164 -5.19 15.20 11.84
C ALA A 164 -4.30 13.96 11.65
N VAL A 165 -3.13 14.18 11.05
CA VAL A 165 -2.11 13.15 10.85
C VAL A 165 -1.01 13.35 11.88
N ALA A 166 -0.59 12.27 12.54
CA ALA A 166 0.48 12.24 13.52
C ALA A 166 1.59 11.27 13.07
N PRO A 167 2.86 11.70 12.99
CA PRO A 167 3.34 13.09 13.10
C PRO A 167 2.69 14.05 12.08
N ALA A 168 2.71 15.36 12.37
CA ALA A 168 2.11 16.40 11.53
C ALA A 168 2.75 16.48 10.13
N LEU A 169 1.95 16.81 9.12
CA LEU A 169 2.40 16.97 7.73
C LEU A 169 2.80 18.43 7.46
N ASN A 170 4.01 18.63 6.92
CA ASN A 170 4.47 19.91 6.38
C ASN A 170 4.38 19.96 4.84
N GLY A 171 3.94 18.85 4.22
CA GLY A 171 3.84 18.66 2.78
C GLY A 171 3.62 17.18 2.45
N LEU A 172 2.99 16.91 1.31
CA LEU A 172 2.94 15.56 0.74
C LEU A 172 4.17 15.35 -0.14
N GLN A 173 4.98 14.35 0.21
CA GLN A 173 6.24 14.02 -0.46
C GLN A 173 6.31 12.53 -0.72
N ASN A 174 6.89 12.16 -1.87
CA ASN A 174 7.09 10.76 -2.22
C ASN A 174 7.79 9.98 -1.09
N TYR A 175 7.41 8.72 -0.94
CA TYR A 175 7.94 7.76 0.03
C TYR A 175 7.44 7.95 1.47
N GLN A 176 6.53 8.89 1.75
CA GLN A 176 5.81 8.92 3.03
C GLN A 176 4.90 7.69 3.18
N VAL A 177 4.94 7.03 4.34
CA VAL A 177 4.10 5.87 4.67
C VAL A 177 3.03 6.28 5.68
N PHE A 178 1.80 5.83 5.44
CA PHE A 178 0.63 6.10 6.25
C PHE A 178 -0.01 4.79 6.71
N GLU A 179 -0.32 4.69 7.99
CA GLU A 179 -1.27 3.73 8.53
C GLU A 179 -2.68 4.33 8.45
N ILE A 180 -3.57 3.60 7.79
CA ILE A 180 -4.94 3.99 7.52
C ILE A 180 -5.86 2.99 8.21
N ILE A 181 -6.82 3.50 8.98
CA ILE A 181 -7.87 2.73 9.64
C ILE A 181 -9.21 3.26 9.13
N PRO A 182 -9.91 2.54 8.22
CA PRO A 182 -11.19 3.00 7.68
C PRO A 182 -12.27 3.06 8.76
N ASN A 183 -13.03 4.14 8.80
CA ASN A 183 -14.22 4.25 9.67
C ASN A 183 -15.46 3.61 9.01
N VAL A 184 -15.46 3.49 7.69
CA VAL A 184 -16.47 2.78 6.91
C VAL A 184 -15.77 1.83 5.94
N SER A 185 -16.31 0.63 5.78
CA SER A 185 -15.76 -0.36 4.84
C SER A 185 -15.74 0.18 3.41
N VAL A 186 -14.61 -0.03 2.72
CA VAL A 186 -14.45 0.32 1.30
C VAL A 186 -15.17 -0.69 0.40
N THR A 187 -15.91 -0.18 -0.57
CA THR A 187 -16.69 -0.95 -1.56
C THR A 187 -16.21 -0.77 -3.01
N GLY A 188 -15.31 0.18 -3.28
CA GLY A 188 -14.81 0.50 -4.62
C GLY A 188 -13.72 1.57 -4.64
N SER A 189 -13.56 2.24 -5.80
CA SER A 189 -12.55 3.29 -6.00
C SER A 189 -12.63 4.34 -4.90
N THR A 190 -11.51 4.55 -4.20
CA THR A 190 -11.47 5.29 -2.94
C THR A 190 -10.51 6.47 -3.02
N THR A 191 -10.88 7.59 -2.39
CA THR A 191 -9.97 8.71 -2.14
C THR A 191 -9.67 8.84 -0.66
N VAL A 192 -8.47 9.33 -0.36
CA VAL A 192 -7.99 9.62 0.98
C VAL A 192 -7.63 11.09 1.03
N ARG A 193 -8.25 11.83 1.94
CA ARG A 193 -7.88 13.19 2.29
C ARG A 193 -7.04 13.18 3.55
N LEU A 194 -5.80 13.66 3.46
CA LEU A 194 -4.90 13.78 4.59
C LEU A 194 -4.83 15.25 5.01
N ALA A 195 -5.09 15.54 6.28
CA ALA A 195 -5.18 16.90 6.81
C ALA A 195 -6.06 17.81 5.93
N SER A 196 -5.55 18.98 5.55
CA SER A 196 -6.23 19.96 4.70
C SER A 196 -5.94 19.79 3.21
N TYR A 197 -5.09 18.84 2.80
CA TYR A 197 -4.70 18.63 1.40
C TYR A 197 -5.88 18.16 0.52
N GLU A 198 -5.68 18.24 -0.79
CA GLU A 198 -6.62 17.69 -1.78
C GLU A 198 -6.76 16.17 -1.63
N PRO A 199 -7.96 15.60 -1.88
CA PRO A 199 -8.15 14.15 -1.87
C PRO A 199 -7.27 13.44 -2.89
N ILE A 200 -6.61 12.37 -2.44
CA ILE A 200 -5.64 11.59 -3.21
C ILE A 200 -6.28 10.23 -3.52
N PRO A 201 -6.16 9.69 -4.74
CA PRO A 201 -6.62 8.33 -5.01
C PRO A 201 -5.82 7.31 -4.19
N LEU A 202 -6.54 6.36 -3.59
CA LEU A 202 -5.98 5.18 -2.93
C LEU A 202 -6.11 3.98 -3.87
N LYS A 203 -4.97 3.39 -4.20
CA LYS A 203 -4.85 2.25 -5.09
C LYS A 203 -4.29 1.04 -4.35
N ARG A 204 -4.60 -0.14 -4.89
CA ARG A 204 -4.04 -1.42 -4.46
C ARG A 204 -2.54 -1.50 -4.79
N ARG A 205 -1.89 -2.60 -4.40
CA ARG A 205 -0.47 -2.81 -4.65
C ARG A 205 -0.18 -2.92 -6.15
N ASP A 206 -1.07 -3.58 -6.89
CA ASP A 206 -1.01 -3.72 -8.35
C ASP A 206 -1.31 -2.43 -9.14
N GLY A 207 -1.69 -1.34 -8.45
CA GLY A 207 -2.05 -0.05 -9.06
C GLY A 207 -3.53 0.08 -9.47
N GLY A 208 -4.31 -1.00 -9.35
CA GLY A 208 -5.76 -0.98 -9.57
C GLY A 208 -6.51 -0.23 -8.46
N ASP A 209 -7.77 0.10 -8.74
CA ASP A 209 -8.68 0.67 -7.74
C ASP A 209 -8.97 -0.31 -6.59
N LEU A 210 -9.25 0.24 -5.40
CA LEU A 210 -9.80 -0.58 -4.32
C LEU A 210 -11.15 -1.18 -4.73
N GLN A 211 -11.44 -2.36 -4.20
CA GLN A 211 -12.65 -3.11 -4.42
C GLN A 211 -13.35 -3.43 -3.10
N ASN A 212 -14.54 -4.00 -3.19
CA ASN A 212 -15.29 -4.43 -2.02
C ASN A 212 -14.49 -5.40 -1.14
N GLY A 213 -14.37 -5.05 0.15
CA GLY A 213 -13.66 -5.84 1.14
C GLY A 213 -12.15 -5.58 1.22
N ASP A 214 -11.59 -4.67 0.41
CA ASP A 214 -10.15 -4.39 0.45
C ASP A 214 -9.67 -3.66 1.71
N ALA A 215 -10.57 -2.89 2.32
CA ALA A 215 -10.31 -2.15 3.55
C ALA A 215 -11.57 -2.19 4.43
N PRO A 216 -11.72 -3.24 5.26
CA PRO A 216 -12.81 -3.36 6.21
C PRO A 216 -12.74 -2.26 7.29
N VAL A 217 -13.91 -1.87 7.81
CA VAL A 217 -13.99 -0.95 8.95
C VAL A 217 -13.12 -1.40 10.12
N GLY A 218 -12.37 -0.48 10.70
CA GLY A 218 -11.53 -0.69 11.88
C GLY A 218 -10.27 -1.51 11.64
N GLN A 219 -10.01 -2.01 10.43
CA GLN A 219 -8.80 -2.79 10.15
C GLN A 219 -7.67 -1.90 9.60
N PRO A 220 -6.54 -1.78 10.32
CA PRO A 220 -5.42 -0.97 9.88
C PRO A 220 -4.70 -1.57 8.67
N PHE A 221 -4.18 -0.70 7.81
CA PHE A 221 -3.21 -1.09 6.78
C PHE A 221 -2.26 0.04 6.41
N LEU A 222 -1.13 -0.32 5.82
CA LEU A 222 -0.12 0.62 5.35
C LEU A 222 -0.28 0.98 3.88
N ALA A 223 -0.13 2.27 3.57
CA ALA A 223 -0.05 2.81 2.22
C ALA A 223 1.12 3.79 2.09
N VAL A 224 1.74 3.83 0.92
CA VAL A 224 2.83 4.76 0.59
C VAL A 224 2.36 5.80 -0.41
N PHE A 225 2.73 7.06 -0.21
CA PHE A 225 2.46 8.13 -1.18
C PHE A 225 3.56 8.17 -2.23
N LEU A 226 3.17 8.04 -3.50
CA LEU A 226 4.06 8.07 -4.67
C LEU A 226 3.36 8.74 -5.84
N ASN A 227 3.95 9.82 -6.36
CA ASN A 227 3.53 10.53 -7.57
C ASN A 227 2.05 10.92 -7.58
N GLY A 228 1.55 11.47 -6.46
CA GLY A 228 0.16 11.91 -6.36
C GLY A 228 -0.86 10.80 -6.11
N VAL A 229 -0.41 9.59 -5.73
CA VAL A 229 -1.28 8.44 -5.45
C VAL A 229 -0.83 7.77 -4.15
N LEU A 230 -1.78 7.32 -3.32
CA LEU A 230 -1.50 6.41 -2.22
C LEU A 230 -1.61 4.97 -2.71
N ARG A 231 -0.59 4.15 -2.46
CA ARG A 231 -0.56 2.73 -2.83
C ARG A 231 -0.45 1.84 -1.61
N SER A 232 -1.33 0.85 -1.46
CA SER A 232 -1.24 -0.11 -0.37
C SER A 232 0.04 -0.96 -0.46
N LEU A 233 0.76 -1.14 0.65
CA LEU A 233 2.02 -1.90 0.69
C LEU A 233 1.83 -3.41 0.81
N GLY A 234 0.68 -3.86 1.35
CA GLY A 234 0.30 -5.27 1.42
C GLY A 234 -0.79 -5.60 0.42
N MET A 235 -0.86 -6.87 0.00
CA MET A 235 -1.95 -7.37 -0.84
C MET A 235 -3.29 -7.19 -0.14
N ARG A 236 -4.28 -6.70 -0.87
CA ARG A 236 -5.66 -6.58 -0.40
C ARG A 236 -6.43 -7.90 -0.59
N PRO A 237 -7.49 -8.15 0.19
CA PRO A 237 -8.37 -9.30 -0.01
C PRO A 237 -8.80 -9.55 -1.46
N SER A 238 -9.15 -8.53 -2.25
CA SER A 238 -9.51 -8.74 -3.66
C SER A 238 -8.33 -9.18 -4.53
N GLU A 239 -7.11 -8.71 -4.24
CA GLU A 239 -5.89 -9.16 -4.93
C GLU A 239 -5.58 -10.62 -4.59
N ILE A 240 -5.78 -11.02 -3.33
CA ILE A 240 -5.65 -12.41 -2.88
C ILE A 240 -6.67 -13.28 -3.62
N VAL A 241 -7.95 -12.88 -3.66
CA VAL A 241 -8.99 -13.63 -4.36
C VAL A 241 -8.68 -13.73 -5.85
N ALA A 242 -8.22 -12.66 -6.49
CA ALA A 242 -7.83 -12.68 -7.90
C ALA A 242 -6.65 -13.63 -8.16
N LEU A 243 -5.64 -13.64 -7.28
CA LEU A 243 -4.49 -14.55 -7.38
C LEU A 243 -4.85 -16.00 -7.07
N ILE A 244 -5.74 -16.24 -6.11
CA ILE A 244 -6.27 -17.59 -5.84
C ILE A 244 -7.07 -18.06 -7.06
N ASN A 245 -7.95 -17.23 -7.63
CA ASN A 245 -8.71 -17.62 -8.81
C ASN A 245 -7.82 -17.84 -10.03
N SER A 246 -6.77 -17.03 -10.23
CA SER A 246 -5.83 -17.22 -11.32
C SER A 246 -4.92 -18.43 -11.10
N SER A 247 -4.47 -18.68 -9.87
CA SER A 247 -3.67 -19.86 -9.53
C SER A 247 -4.51 -21.13 -9.55
N ILE A 248 -5.76 -21.11 -9.10
CA ILE A 248 -6.72 -22.19 -9.34
C ILE A 248 -6.91 -22.34 -10.83
N ALA A 249 -7.15 -21.30 -11.63
CA ALA A 249 -7.30 -21.46 -13.09
C ALA A 249 -6.01 -21.90 -13.82
N SER A 250 -4.83 -21.72 -13.21
CA SER A 250 -3.52 -22.09 -13.79
C SER A 250 -3.01 -23.45 -13.31
N ASN A 251 -3.25 -23.83 -12.04
CA ASN A 251 -2.89 -25.13 -11.45
C ASN A 251 -4.04 -26.15 -11.51
N THR A 252 -5.27 -25.68 -11.46
CA THR A 252 -6.41 -26.44 -11.98
C THR A 252 -6.40 -26.10 -13.45
N THR A 253 -6.07 -27.07 -14.29
CA THR A 253 -6.53 -27.01 -15.65
C THR A 253 -8.06 -27.06 -15.58
N ILE A 254 -8.70 -25.90 -15.45
CA ILE A 254 -10.15 -25.80 -15.61
C ILE A 254 -10.36 -26.02 -17.10
N TYR A 255 -10.59 -27.27 -17.46
CA TYR A 255 -11.09 -27.67 -18.76
C TYR A 255 -12.53 -27.16 -18.90
N ASN A 256 -12.68 -25.84 -19.09
CA ASN A 256 -13.81 -25.25 -19.78
C ASN A 256 -13.51 -25.15 -21.29
N THR A 257 -12.97 -26.23 -21.84
CA THR A 257 -13.68 -27.05 -22.83
C THR A 257 -13.42 -28.49 -22.41
N LEU A 258 -14.46 -29.33 -22.35
CA LEU A 258 -14.33 -30.73 -21.90
C LEU A 258 -13.27 -31.47 -22.72
N SER A 259 -12.07 -31.63 -22.15
CA SER A 259 -11.06 -32.67 -22.39
C SER A 259 -9.66 -32.10 -22.14
N GLN A 260 -8.99 -32.58 -21.08
CA GLN A 260 -7.75 -33.37 -21.21
C GLN A 260 -7.28 -33.88 -19.81
N VAL A 261 -7.01 -35.19 -19.74
CA VAL A 261 -5.74 -35.76 -19.21
C VAL A 261 -5.49 -35.56 -17.68
N ILE A 262 -5.58 -36.56 -16.78
CA ILE A 262 -5.18 -37.99 -16.82
C ILE A 262 -6.13 -38.81 -15.91
N GLY A 263 -6.68 -39.93 -16.40
CA GLY A 263 -7.57 -40.82 -15.65
C GLY A 263 -9.06 -40.56 -15.91
N THR A 264 -9.55 -41.01 -17.06
CA THR A 264 -10.73 -40.54 -17.81
C THR A 264 -12.11 -40.85 -17.18
N SER A 265 -12.44 -40.29 -16.01
CA SER A 265 -13.83 -40.17 -15.56
C SER A 265 -14.40 -38.82 -16.02
N PHE A 266 -15.25 -38.80 -17.04
CA PHE A 266 -15.98 -37.59 -17.45
C PHE A 266 -17.19 -37.38 -16.55
N PHE A 267 -17.48 -36.14 -16.13
CA PHE A 267 -18.72 -35.78 -15.44
C PHE A 267 -19.37 -34.61 -16.19
N TYR A 268 -20.65 -34.75 -16.53
CA TYR A 268 -21.52 -33.63 -16.90
C TYR A 268 -22.49 -33.37 -15.76
N SER A 269 -22.82 -32.11 -15.47
CA SER A 269 -24.02 -31.77 -14.69
C SER A 269 -24.52 -30.41 -15.14
N ASN A 270 -25.72 -30.35 -15.70
CA ASN A 270 -26.41 -29.09 -15.95
C ASN A 270 -27.08 -28.66 -14.63
N LEU A 271 -26.67 -27.54 -14.05
CA LEU A 271 -27.28 -26.95 -12.86
C LEU A 271 -27.75 -25.54 -13.25
N GLY A 272 -29.02 -25.43 -13.63
CA GLY A 272 -29.63 -24.17 -14.02
C GLY A 272 -31.15 -24.31 -14.21
N ALA A 273 -31.89 -23.24 -13.90
CA ALA A 273 -33.31 -23.16 -14.23
C ALA A 273 -33.50 -23.23 -15.76
N VAL A 274 -34.41 -24.09 -16.22
CA VAL A 274 -34.68 -24.29 -17.66
C VAL A 274 -35.31 -23.00 -18.23
N PRO A 275 -34.72 -22.36 -19.26
CA PRO A 275 -35.35 -21.26 -19.98
C PRO A 275 -36.61 -21.76 -20.71
N ASP A 276 -37.59 -20.86 -20.83
CA ASP A 276 -38.92 -21.09 -21.41
C ASP A 276 -38.90 -21.88 -22.73
N VAL A 277 -39.52 -23.06 -22.66
CA VAL A 277 -40.07 -23.96 -23.70
C VAL A 277 -39.82 -23.58 -25.18
N VAL A 278 -38.95 -24.34 -25.86
CA VAL A 278 -39.09 -24.57 -27.31
C VAL A 278 -40.23 -25.57 -27.52
N ARG A 279 -41.42 -25.05 -27.84
CA ARG A 279 -42.62 -25.83 -28.19
C ARG A 279 -42.46 -26.30 -29.64
N ASP A 280 -42.10 -27.56 -29.85
CA ASP A 280 -42.14 -28.15 -31.19
C ASP A 280 -43.61 -28.53 -31.49
N ILE A 281 -44.26 -27.74 -32.35
CA ILE A 281 -45.66 -27.91 -32.74
C ILE A 281 -45.67 -28.78 -34.01
N GLY A 282 -45.59 -30.10 -33.82
CA GLY A 282 -45.75 -31.10 -34.85
C GLY A 282 -46.69 -32.20 -34.37
N ALA A 283 -47.84 -32.34 -35.01
CA ALA A 283 -48.92 -33.24 -34.62
C ALA A 283 -48.46 -34.71 -34.47
N SER A 284 -48.96 -35.39 -33.43
CA SER A 284 -48.80 -36.83 -33.10
C SER A 284 -47.71 -37.25 -32.08
N ALA A 285 -47.25 -36.39 -31.16
CA ALA A 285 -46.45 -36.85 -30.02
C ALA A 285 -46.78 -36.07 -28.73
N ASP A 286 -47.09 -36.81 -27.67
CA ASP A 286 -47.16 -36.31 -26.30
C ASP A 286 -45.87 -35.55 -25.94
N THR A 287 -46.02 -34.33 -25.44
CA THR A 287 -44.96 -33.31 -25.34
C THR A 287 -43.91 -33.65 -24.26
N ASN A 288 -42.83 -34.30 -24.67
CA ASN A 288 -41.62 -34.51 -23.87
C ASN A 288 -40.75 -33.24 -23.85
N THR A 289 -40.55 -32.61 -22.70
CA THR A 289 -39.61 -31.47 -22.53
C THR A 289 -38.20 -31.99 -22.32
N ILE A 290 -37.23 -31.51 -23.10
CA ILE A 290 -35.81 -31.84 -22.92
C ILE A 290 -35.28 -31.14 -21.67
N ILE A 291 -34.73 -31.92 -20.74
CA ILE A 291 -34.17 -31.43 -19.47
C ILE A 291 -32.65 -31.65 -19.38
N GLY A 292 -32.07 -32.39 -20.32
CA GLY A 292 -30.64 -32.53 -20.47
C GLY A 292 -30.30 -33.30 -21.74
N GLU A 293 -29.20 -32.92 -22.38
CA GLU A 293 -28.61 -33.68 -23.49
C GLU A 293 -27.10 -33.62 -23.40
N VAL A 294 -26.44 -34.76 -23.60
CA VAL A 294 -24.99 -34.92 -23.56
C VAL A 294 -24.54 -35.68 -24.79
N ASN A 295 -23.59 -35.10 -25.53
CA ASN A 295 -22.93 -35.77 -26.64
C ASN A 295 -21.82 -36.69 -26.11
N ILE A 296 -21.78 -37.92 -26.62
CA ILE A 296 -20.76 -38.93 -26.34
C ILE A 296 -19.97 -39.14 -27.65
N PRO A 297 -18.70 -38.73 -27.72
CA PRO A 297 -17.88 -38.98 -28.91
C PRO A 297 -17.63 -40.48 -29.13
N ALA A 298 -17.05 -40.86 -30.27
CA ALA A 298 -16.65 -42.24 -30.52
C ALA A 298 -15.52 -42.71 -29.58
N GLY A 299 -15.49 -44.00 -29.26
CA GLY A 299 -14.37 -44.68 -28.56
C GLY A 299 -14.55 -44.96 -27.06
N TYR A 300 -15.77 -44.85 -26.49
CA TYR A 300 -16.00 -45.03 -25.04
C TYR A 300 -16.55 -46.43 -24.72
N ILE A 301 -16.08 -47.05 -23.62
CA ILE A 301 -16.34 -48.47 -23.30
C ILE A 301 -17.18 -48.65 -22.03
N ASN A 302 -17.10 -47.73 -21.07
CA ASN A 302 -17.94 -47.77 -19.86
C ASN A 302 -18.75 -46.50 -19.77
N LEU A 303 -20.07 -46.63 -19.89
CA LEU A 303 -21.02 -45.54 -19.76
C LEU A 303 -21.87 -45.76 -18.52
N PHE A 304 -21.99 -44.72 -17.72
CA PHE A 304 -22.93 -44.59 -16.62
C PHE A 304 -23.72 -43.30 -16.84
N ALA A 305 -25.00 -43.30 -16.53
CA ALA A 305 -25.78 -42.07 -16.53
C ALA A 305 -26.62 -42.03 -15.27
N THR A 306 -26.60 -40.90 -14.58
CA THR A 306 -27.50 -40.61 -13.47
C THR A 306 -28.32 -39.38 -13.85
N VAL A 307 -29.64 -39.51 -13.87
CA VAL A 307 -30.54 -38.37 -13.99
C VAL A 307 -31.19 -38.15 -12.64
N THR A 308 -31.11 -36.93 -12.12
CA THR A 308 -31.81 -36.53 -10.90
C THR A 308 -32.68 -35.32 -11.21
N VAL A 309 -33.98 -35.47 -10.98
CA VAL A 309 -34.98 -34.41 -11.11
C VAL A 309 -35.62 -34.15 -9.76
N ALA A 310 -35.59 -32.89 -9.33
CA ALA A 310 -36.27 -32.39 -8.15
C ALA A 310 -37.50 -31.59 -8.58
N VAL A 311 -38.67 -32.17 -8.32
CA VAL A 311 -39.96 -31.51 -8.51
C VAL A 311 -40.29 -30.84 -7.18
N GLY A 312 -40.26 -29.50 -7.13
CA GLY A 312 -40.35 -28.73 -5.88
C GLY A 312 -41.48 -29.21 -4.95
N GLN A 313 -41.11 -29.62 -3.73
CA GLN A 313 -42.03 -30.10 -2.70
C GLN A 313 -42.84 -28.95 -2.08
N ILE A 314 -44.14 -28.91 -2.36
CA ILE A 314 -45.15 -28.50 -1.37
C ILE A 314 -46.24 -29.58 -1.44
N ALA A 315 -46.08 -30.66 -0.67
CA ALA A 315 -47.01 -31.80 -0.65
C ALA A 315 -48.12 -31.56 0.41
N PRO A 316 -49.35 -32.12 0.30
CA PRO A 316 -49.55 -33.55 0.09
C PRO A 316 -50.65 -33.98 -0.91
N THR A 317 -50.48 -35.23 -1.37
CA THR A 317 -51.55 -36.17 -1.77
C THR A 317 -52.49 -35.77 -2.90
N THR A 318 -51.97 -35.76 -4.14
CA THR A 318 -52.52 -36.56 -5.27
C THR A 318 -51.65 -36.33 -6.52
N ALA A 319 -50.92 -37.36 -6.92
CA ALA A 319 -50.23 -37.53 -8.22
C ALA A 319 -49.50 -36.31 -8.83
N ALA A 320 -48.24 -36.07 -8.45
CA ALA A 320 -47.32 -35.34 -9.31
C ALA A 320 -46.94 -36.26 -10.49
N GLY A 321 -47.68 -36.18 -11.58
CA GLY A 321 -47.64 -37.10 -12.72
C GLY A 321 -46.42 -36.99 -13.64
N TYR A 322 -45.26 -36.57 -13.14
CA TYR A 322 -44.07 -36.47 -13.98
C TYR A 322 -43.38 -37.83 -14.14
N GLN A 323 -43.01 -38.16 -15.37
CA GLN A 323 -42.14 -39.29 -15.72
C GLN A 323 -40.90 -38.76 -16.42
N VAL A 324 -39.75 -39.34 -16.09
CA VAL A 324 -38.47 -39.03 -16.73
C VAL A 324 -38.10 -40.19 -17.64
N ASN A 325 -37.75 -39.88 -18.88
CA ASN A 325 -37.23 -40.85 -19.83
C ASN A 325 -35.75 -40.52 -20.11
N VAL A 326 -34.93 -41.56 -20.23
CA VAL A 326 -33.55 -41.46 -20.71
C VAL A 326 -33.46 -42.11 -22.08
N TRP A 327 -32.91 -41.39 -23.04
CA TRP A 327 -32.83 -41.77 -24.45
C TRP A 327 -31.38 -41.84 -24.90
N LEU A 328 -31.13 -42.67 -25.90
CA LEU A 328 -29.87 -42.81 -26.62
C LEU A 328 -30.13 -42.68 -28.11
N SER A 329 -29.26 -41.97 -28.83
CA SER A 329 -29.30 -41.84 -30.28
C SER A 329 -27.87 -41.90 -30.81
N GLU A 330 -27.61 -42.69 -31.85
CA GLU A 330 -26.40 -42.49 -32.66
C GLU A 330 -26.43 -41.06 -33.23
N ALA A 331 -25.30 -40.37 -33.35
CA ALA A 331 -25.28 -38.99 -33.83
C ALA A 331 -25.99 -38.85 -35.19
N GLY A 332 -27.14 -38.15 -35.22
CA GLY A 332 -27.99 -38.01 -36.40
C GLY A 332 -29.00 -39.14 -36.66
N GLY A 333 -29.01 -40.21 -35.85
CA GLY A 333 -29.94 -41.33 -35.92
C GLY A 333 -31.19 -41.17 -35.05
N ALA A 334 -32.10 -42.14 -35.14
CA ALA A 334 -33.32 -42.18 -34.33
C ALA A 334 -33.04 -42.36 -32.83
N TRP A 335 -33.92 -41.83 -31.98
CA TRP A 335 -33.83 -41.99 -30.52
C TRP A 335 -34.41 -43.33 -30.07
N GLN A 336 -33.65 -44.06 -29.27
CA GLN A 336 -34.04 -45.28 -28.58
C GLN A 336 -34.13 -45.00 -27.08
N ARG A 337 -35.21 -45.44 -26.43
CA ARG A 337 -35.36 -45.27 -24.98
C ARG A 337 -34.50 -46.30 -24.25
N LEU A 338 -33.65 -45.83 -23.33
CA LEU A 338 -32.83 -46.69 -22.48
C LEU A 338 -33.57 -47.12 -21.23
N GLU A 339 -34.19 -46.16 -20.53
CA GLU A 339 -34.84 -46.38 -19.24
C GLU A 339 -35.87 -45.28 -19.00
N TRP A 340 -36.81 -45.54 -18.11
CA TRP A 340 -37.84 -44.58 -17.71
C TRP A 340 -38.18 -44.77 -16.23
N SER A 341 -38.66 -43.71 -15.58
CA SER A 341 -39.15 -43.78 -14.21
C SER A 341 -40.67 -43.97 -14.18
N ASP A 342 -41.16 -44.73 -13.19
CA ASP A 342 -42.53 -44.58 -12.73
C ASP A 342 -42.80 -43.13 -12.25
N ALA A 343 -44.07 -42.77 -12.11
CA ALA A 343 -44.46 -41.40 -11.72
C ALA A 343 -43.81 -40.96 -10.39
N THR A 344 -43.62 -39.64 -10.23
CA THR A 344 -42.93 -39.02 -9.07
C THR A 344 -43.27 -39.67 -7.73
N LYS A 345 -42.23 -40.05 -6.98
CA LYS A 345 -42.34 -40.59 -5.62
C LYS A 345 -42.80 -39.50 -4.63
N PRO A 346 -43.32 -39.88 -3.43
CA PRO A 346 -43.79 -38.92 -2.42
C PRO A 346 -42.73 -37.91 -1.95
N ASP A 347 -41.45 -38.24 -2.12
CA ASP A 347 -40.29 -37.39 -1.78
C ASP A 347 -40.04 -36.25 -2.79
N GLY A 348 -40.79 -36.18 -3.90
CA GLY A 348 -40.63 -35.16 -4.93
C GLY A 348 -39.36 -35.33 -5.78
N LEU A 349 -38.68 -36.47 -5.67
CA LEU A 349 -37.44 -36.76 -6.37
C LEU A 349 -37.64 -37.92 -7.36
N ILE A 350 -37.09 -37.75 -8.57
CA ILE A 350 -36.95 -38.83 -9.56
C ILE A 350 -35.47 -39.01 -9.82
N THR A 351 -34.96 -40.22 -9.57
CA THR A 351 -33.57 -40.59 -9.88
C THR A 351 -33.57 -41.83 -10.77
N ILE A 352 -32.92 -41.74 -11.94
CA ILE A 352 -32.67 -42.87 -12.83
C ILE A 352 -31.16 -43.11 -12.88
N GLN A 353 -30.72 -44.32 -12.56
CA GLN A 353 -29.33 -44.73 -12.64
C GLN A 353 -29.15 -45.83 -13.68
N LEU A 354 -28.46 -45.50 -14.77
CA LEU A 354 -28.03 -46.45 -15.79
C LEU A 354 -26.68 -47.02 -15.44
N SER A 355 -26.65 -48.32 -15.19
CA SER A 355 -25.40 -49.07 -15.06
C SER A 355 -24.79 -49.35 -16.43
N ARG A 356 -23.51 -49.74 -16.45
CA ARG A 356 -22.80 -50.21 -17.66
C ARG A 356 -23.59 -51.23 -18.49
N SER A 357 -24.47 -52.02 -17.86
CA SER A 357 -25.26 -53.02 -18.56
C SER A 357 -26.22 -52.45 -19.61
N ALA A 358 -26.76 -51.26 -19.36
CA ALA A 358 -27.68 -50.56 -20.26
C ALA A 358 -27.03 -50.14 -21.60
N PHE A 359 -25.69 -50.09 -21.64
CA PHE A 359 -24.93 -49.64 -22.81
C PHE A 359 -24.10 -50.75 -23.47
N ARG A 360 -24.27 -52.03 -23.10
CA ARG A 360 -23.40 -53.12 -23.63
C ARG A 360 -23.50 -53.32 -25.14
N GLY A 361 -24.64 -53.00 -25.76
CA GLY A 361 -24.92 -53.28 -27.17
C GLY A 361 -24.51 -52.18 -28.17
N ILE A 362 -23.91 -51.07 -27.71
CA ILE A 362 -23.59 -49.94 -28.58
C ILE A 362 -22.29 -50.17 -29.36
N ASP A 363 -22.22 -49.67 -30.59
CA ASP A 363 -21.01 -49.70 -31.41
C ASP A 363 -20.05 -48.59 -30.97
N LYS A 364 -18.98 -49.00 -30.29
CA LYS A 364 -17.98 -48.11 -29.69
C LYS A 364 -17.23 -47.25 -30.70
N THR A 365 -17.30 -47.55 -32.00
CA THR A 365 -16.66 -46.74 -33.05
C THR A 365 -17.48 -45.50 -33.42
N LYS A 366 -18.70 -45.37 -32.90
CA LYS A 366 -19.65 -44.33 -33.28
C LYS A 366 -19.89 -43.33 -32.14
N ALA A 367 -20.28 -42.11 -32.53
CA ALA A 367 -20.71 -41.09 -31.59
C ALA A 367 -22.19 -41.27 -31.25
N TYR A 368 -22.53 -41.03 -29.98
CA TYR A 368 -23.87 -41.12 -29.44
C TYR A 368 -24.29 -39.83 -28.76
N ARG A 369 -25.58 -39.74 -28.44
CA ARG A 369 -26.17 -38.69 -27.64
C ARG A 369 -27.07 -39.33 -26.60
N VAL A 370 -26.94 -38.90 -25.35
CA VAL A 370 -27.85 -39.27 -24.27
C VAL A 370 -28.69 -38.06 -23.92
N ARG A 371 -30.00 -38.25 -23.87
CA ARG A 371 -30.96 -37.19 -23.56
C ARG A 371 -31.85 -37.63 -22.42
N SER A 372 -32.15 -36.72 -21.50
CA SER A 372 -33.26 -36.89 -20.57
C SER A 372 -34.42 -35.99 -20.98
N THR A 373 -35.62 -36.56 -20.99
CA THR A 373 -36.86 -35.80 -21.16
C THR A 373 -37.75 -36.00 -19.96
N ILE A 374 -38.57 -35.00 -19.67
CA ILE A 374 -39.63 -35.08 -18.70
C ILE A 374 -40.97 -34.94 -19.40
N TRP A 375 -41.93 -35.76 -19.02
CA TRP A 375 -43.31 -35.69 -19.46
C TRP A 375 -44.25 -35.67 -18.27
N LYS A 376 -45.41 -35.05 -18.44
CA LYS A 376 -46.44 -34.90 -17.41
C LYS A 376 -47.70 -35.65 -17.83
N ASN A 377 -48.14 -36.61 -17.00
CA ASN A 377 -49.44 -37.25 -17.12
C ASN A 377 -50.54 -36.18 -17.05
N ALA A 378 -51.50 -36.26 -17.97
CA ALA A 378 -52.45 -35.20 -18.34
C ALA A 378 -53.34 -34.63 -17.22
N ASP A 379 -53.39 -35.24 -16.03
CA ASP A 379 -54.39 -34.92 -15.01
C ASP A 379 -53.90 -34.04 -13.83
N SER A 380 -52.73 -33.42 -13.92
CA SER A 380 -52.19 -32.59 -12.82
C SER A 380 -52.01 -31.11 -13.21
N GLY A 381 -52.59 -30.20 -12.44
CA GLY A 381 -52.59 -28.74 -12.68
C GLY A 381 -51.19 -28.10 -12.70
N ALA A 382 -51.11 -26.83 -13.11
CA ALA A 382 -49.86 -26.08 -13.32
C ALA A 382 -48.89 -26.18 -12.12
N ALA A 383 -47.69 -26.70 -12.36
CA ALA A 383 -46.62 -26.81 -11.37
C ALA A 383 -45.40 -26.03 -11.86
N THR A 384 -44.66 -25.43 -10.93
CA THR A 384 -43.38 -24.74 -11.14
C THR A 384 -42.41 -25.63 -11.92
N PRO A 385 -41.56 -25.09 -12.83
CA PRO A 385 -40.61 -25.90 -13.58
C PRO A 385 -39.71 -26.72 -12.63
N PRO A 386 -39.61 -28.05 -12.81
CA PRO A 386 -38.77 -28.88 -11.96
C PRO A 386 -37.30 -28.55 -12.20
N GLN A 387 -36.51 -28.54 -11.12
CA GLN A 387 -35.06 -28.47 -11.23
C GLN A 387 -34.56 -29.85 -11.65
N SER A 388 -33.63 -29.90 -12.60
CA SER A 388 -33.15 -31.17 -13.15
C SER A 388 -31.65 -31.13 -13.38
N SER A 389 -31.04 -32.30 -13.28
CA SER A 389 -29.64 -32.54 -13.60
C SER A 389 -29.52 -33.88 -14.32
N LEU A 390 -28.78 -33.89 -15.43
CA LEU A 390 -28.34 -35.11 -16.12
C LEU A 390 -26.83 -35.20 -15.96
N GLN A 391 -26.38 -36.31 -15.42
CA GLN A 391 -24.98 -36.68 -15.33
C GLN A 391 -24.71 -37.89 -16.18
N VAL A 392 -23.75 -37.79 -17.11
CA VAL A 392 -23.26 -38.92 -17.89
C VAL A 392 -21.78 -39.04 -17.65
N GLN A 393 -21.37 -40.22 -17.18
CA GLN A 393 -19.99 -40.59 -16.98
C GLN A 393 -19.57 -41.61 -18.02
N ALA A 394 -18.59 -41.24 -18.84
CA ALA A 394 -18.05 -42.06 -19.91
C ALA A 394 -16.56 -42.29 -19.68
N LEU A 395 -16.11 -43.55 -19.66
CA LEU A 395 -14.70 -43.92 -19.59
C LEU A 395 -14.19 -44.27 -20.98
N LYS A 396 -13.18 -43.53 -21.43
CA LYS A 396 -12.38 -43.82 -22.63
C LYS A 396 -11.13 -44.57 -22.20
N ILE A 397 -10.80 -45.69 -22.84
CA ILE A 397 -9.45 -46.28 -22.70
C ILE A 397 -8.54 -45.54 -23.67
#